data_AF-A0A1V6PZF4-F1
#
_entry.id   AF-A0A1V6PZF4-F1
#
_cell.length_a   1.000
_cell.length_b   1.000
_cell.length_c   1.000
_cell.angle_alpha   90.00
_cell.angle_beta   90.00
_cell.angle_gamma   90.00
#
_symmetry.space_group_name_H-M   'P 1'
#
loop_
_entity.id
_entity.type
_entity.pdbx_description
1 polymer ?
#
loop_
_entity_poly.entity_id
_entity_poly.type
_entity_poly.pdbx_seq_one_letter_code
_entity_poly.pdbx_strand_id
1 'polypeptide(L)'
;MASNPVFSTSIQPPPPPGPAAKLDIPDIPNANLPVFNDAMKIRMRVFVDEQNCSAEAEIDSDDKRSWHWVIYDGTTPVGVIRLVPPPQPPHSQVTNSETNGEAVYDWAHEPCIKLTRVAIMPEYRGLGLGRRLVETALEWAAVHAAEIDEAAALVARAERESAPLWKGLVLVHAQVDVERMV
;
A
#
# COMPACT_ATOMS: atom_id res chain seq x y z
N MET A 1 -17.22 -29.50 -16.28
CA MET A 1 -17.64 -28.43 -15.34
C MET A 1 -16.37 -27.74 -14.88
N ALA A 2 -16.17 -26.47 -15.23
CA ALA A 2 -15.02 -25.73 -14.72
C ALA A 2 -15.28 -25.45 -13.23
N SER A 3 -14.38 -25.90 -12.36
CA SER A 3 -14.39 -25.49 -10.95
C SER A 3 -14.25 -23.98 -10.87
N ASN A 4 -15.07 -23.31 -10.06
CA ASN A 4 -14.84 -21.90 -9.78
C ASN A 4 -13.43 -21.74 -9.18
N PRO A 5 -12.61 -20.80 -9.68
CA PRO A 5 -11.28 -20.58 -9.14
C PRO A 5 -11.39 -20.19 -7.65
N VAL A 6 -10.61 -20.85 -6.81
CA VAL A 6 -10.57 -20.61 -5.36
C VAL A 6 -9.36 -19.73 -5.07
N PHE A 7 -9.63 -18.45 -4.79
CA PHE A 7 -8.57 -17.50 -4.46
C PHE A 7 -8.36 -17.40 -2.95
N SER A 8 -7.09 -17.31 -2.54
CA SER A 8 -6.67 -17.07 -1.16
C SER A 8 -6.03 -15.69 -1.01
N THR A 9 -5.92 -15.17 0.22
CA THR A 9 -5.30 -13.87 0.50
C THR A 9 -4.26 -14.03 1.61
N SER A 10 -3.11 -13.39 1.46
CA SER A 10 -2.07 -13.27 2.48
C SER A 10 -1.80 -11.81 2.79
N ILE A 11 -1.45 -11.50 4.04
CA ILE A 11 -1.10 -10.15 4.50
C ILE A 11 0.38 -10.11 4.93
N GLN A 12 1.07 -9.05 4.55
CA GLN A 12 2.37 -8.66 5.04
C GLN A 12 2.22 -7.37 5.87
N PRO A 13 2.34 -7.42 7.21
CA PRO A 13 2.37 -6.23 8.04
C PRO A 13 3.69 -5.46 7.85
N PRO A 14 3.75 -4.19 8.29
CA PRO A 14 5.00 -3.45 8.31
C PRO A 14 6.06 -4.18 9.16
N PRO A 15 7.34 -4.18 8.75
CA PRO A 15 8.40 -4.77 9.54
C PRO A 15 8.47 -4.12 10.93
N PRO A 16 8.83 -4.89 11.98
CA PRO A 16 9.01 -4.34 13.31
C PRO A 16 10.13 -3.28 13.32
N PRO A 17 10.07 -2.30 14.23
CA PRO A 17 11.13 -1.30 14.37
C PRO A 17 12.51 -1.95 14.58
N GLY A 18 13.46 -1.71 13.67
CA GLY A 18 14.82 -2.26 13.78
C GLY A 18 15.55 -2.42 12.43
N PRO A 19 16.75 -3.04 12.43
CA PRO A 19 17.59 -3.20 11.23
C PRO A 19 16.95 -4.01 10.09
N ALA A 20 15.93 -4.81 10.39
CA ALA A 20 15.16 -5.60 9.42
C ALA A 20 14.11 -4.78 8.65
N ALA A 21 14.08 -3.45 8.82
CA ALA A 21 13.09 -2.56 8.21
C ALA A 21 13.42 -2.14 6.77
N LYS A 22 14.53 -2.61 6.18
CA LYS A 22 14.88 -2.26 4.81
C LYS A 22 14.09 -3.13 3.83
N LEU A 23 13.22 -2.49 3.06
CA LEU A 23 12.56 -3.10 1.90
C LEU A 23 13.36 -2.69 0.66
N ASP A 24 13.68 -3.67 -0.19
CA ASP A 24 14.43 -3.47 -1.42
C ASP A 24 13.60 -3.89 -2.64
N ILE A 25 13.97 -3.43 -3.84
CA ILE A 25 13.39 -3.96 -5.07
C ILE A 25 13.75 -5.46 -5.14
N PRO A 26 12.82 -6.37 -5.48
CA PRO A 26 13.14 -7.79 -5.52
C PRO A 26 14.20 -8.10 -6.59
N ASP A 27 15.44 -8.25 -6.16
CA ASP A 27 16.56 -8.82 -6.91
C ASP A 27 17.06 -10.10 -6.20
N ILE A 28 18.02 -10.83 -6.78
CA ILE A 28 18.61 -12.01 -6.14
C ILE A 28 20.05 -11.70 -5.72
N PRO A 29 20.38 -11.76 -4.41
CA PRO A 29 19.52 -12.06 -3.27
C PRO A 29 18.77 -10.82 -2.73
N ASN A 30 17.52 -10.98 -2.29
CA ASN A 30 16.79 -9.97 -1.51
C ASN A 30 16.41 -10.50 -0.12
N ALA A 31 16.28 -9.58 0.83
CA ALA A 31 15.93 -9.87 2.24
C ALA A 31 14.44 -9.69 2.54
N ASN A 32 13.62 -9.39 1.53
CA ASN A 32 12.20 -9.15 1.71
C ASN A 32 11.47 -10.45 2.05
N LEU A 33 10.35 -10.32 2.77
CA LEU A 33 9.45 -11.43 3.01
C LEU A 33 8.74 -11.86 1.70
N PRO A 34 8.42 -13.16 1.53
CA PRO A 34 7.87 -13.68 0.29
C PRO A 34 6.62 -12.94 -0.22
N VAL A 35 5.71 -12.58 0.69
CA VAL A 35 4.47 -11.86 0.35
C VAL A 35 4.77 -10.47 -0.21
N PHE A 36 5.77 -9.75 0.34
CA PHE A 36 6.17 -8.45 -0.22
C PHE A 36 6.81 -8.60 -1.61
N ASN A 37 7.62 -9.64 -1.81
CA ASN A 37 8.18 -9.92 -3.13
C ASN A 37 7.07 -10.21 -4.16
N ASP A 38 6.04 -10.94 -3.77
CA ASP A 38 4.89 -11.22 -4.64
C ASP A 38 4.06 -9.97 -4.93
N ALA A 39 3.84 -9.11 -3.93
CA ALA A 39 3.24 -7.79 -4.12
C ALA A 39 4.03 -6.98 -5.15
N MET A 40 5.36 -6.94 -5.02
CA MET A 40 6.24 -6.23 -5.94
C MET A 40 6.22 -6.80 -7.36
N LYS A 41 6.16 -8.13 -7.54
CA LYS A 41 6.00 -8.74 -8.87
C LYS A 41 4.75 -8.22 -9.58
N ILE A 42 3.61 -8.17 -8.89
CA ILE A 42 2.36 -7.66 -9.46
C ILE A 42 2.48 -6.16 -9.77
N ARG A 43 3.03 -5.38 -8.83
CA ARG A 43 3.21 -3.93 -8.97
C ARG A 43 4.10 -3.59 -10.17
N MET A 44 5.26 -4.23 -10.30
CA MET A 44 6.15 -4.07 -11.45
C MET A 44 5.44 -4.44 -12.75
N ARG A 45 4.72 -5.56 -12.77
CA ARG A 45 4.02 -5.99 -13.99
C ARG A 45 2.92 -5.01 -14.42
N VAL A 46 2.15 -4.48 -13.47
CA VAL A 46 0.99 -3.62 -13.78
C VAL A 46 1.38 -2.16 -13.94
N PHE A 47 2.19 -1.61 -13.03
CA PHE A 47 2.55 -0.19 -13.06
C PHE A 47 3.72 0.09 -14.01
N VAL A 48 4.76 -0.74 -14.00
CA VAL A 48 5.95 -0.51 -14.84
C VAL A 48 5.75 -1.06 -16.25
N ASP A 49 5.57 -2.38 -16.40
CA ASP A 49 5.53 -3.00 -17.73
C ASP A 49 4.28 -2.57 -18.54
N GLU A 50 3.13 -2.49 -17.88
CA GLU A 50 1.85 -2.20 -18.56
C GLU A 50 1.54 -0.70 -18.60
N GLN A 51 1.61 0.01 -17.47
CA GLN A 51 1.26 1.43 -17.40
C GLN A 51 2.43 2.38 -17.70
N ASN A 52 3.65 1.85 -17.89
CA ASN A 52 4.86 2.64 -18.17
C ASN A 52 5.23 3.65 -17.07
N CYS A 53 4.92 3.35 -15.82
CA CYS A 53 5.42 4.10 -14.67
C CYS A 53 6.92 3.84 -14.47
N SER A 54 7.62 4.79 -13.82
CA SER A 54 9.04 4.63 -13.47
C SER A 54 9.22 3.51 -12.43
N ALA A 55 10.15 2.59 -12.71
CA ALA A 55 10.50 1.50 -11.81
C ALA A 55 11.12 1.99 -10.50
N GLU A 56 11.87 3.09 -10.56
CA GLU A 56 12.54 3.70 -9.42
C GLU A 56 11.54 4.30 -8.42
N ALA A 57 10.34 4.66 -8.88
CA ALA A 57 9.27 5.18 -8.04
C ALA A 57 8.38 4.09 -7.42
N GLU A 58 8.60 2.81 -7.77
CA GLU A 58 7.69 1.76 -7.33
C GLU A 58 7.81 1.51 -5.82
N ILE A 59 9.03 1.53 -5.27
CA ILE A 59 9.25 1.52 -3.81
C ILE A 59 9.37 2.95 -3.28
N ASP A 60 8.51 3.29 -2.33
CA ASP A 60 8.46 4.61 -1.71
C ASP A 60 8.62 4.53 -0.17
N SER A 61 8.63 5.70 0.48
CA SER A 61 8.79 5.82 1.93
C SER A 61 7.63 5.21 2.72
N ASP A 62 6.46 5.00 2.11
CA ASP A 62 5.28 4.43 2.75
C ASP A 62 5.33 2.89 2.79
N ASP A 63 6.09 2.23 1.91
CA ASP A 63 6.12 0.77 1.85
C ASP A 63 6.48 0.11 3.18
N LYS A 64 7.44 0.69 3.91
CA LYS A 64 7.94 0.18 5.20
C LYS A 64 6.98 0.36 6.39
N ARG A 65 5.97 1.22 6.25
CA ARG A 65 4.96 1.50 7.28
C ARG A 65 3.60 0.91 6.92
N SER A 66 3.49 0.25 5.77
CA SER A 66 2.21 -0.19 5.22
C SER A 66 1.95 -1.67 5.42
N TRP A 67 0.66 -2.03 5.42
CA TRP A 67 0.21 -3.40 5.25
C TRP A 67 -0.03 -3.68 3.77
N HIS A 68 0.42 -4.85 3.31
CA HIS A 68 0.27 -5.28 1.92
C HIS A 68 -0.50 -6.58 1.87
N TRP A 69 -1.58 -6.63 1.11
CA TRP A 69 -2.28 -7.88 0.84
C TRP A 69 -2.00 -8.34 -0.58
N VAL A 70 -1.83 -9.66 -0.72
CA VAL A 70 -1.72 -10.32 -2.02
C VAL A 70 -2.80 -11.39 -2.11
N ILE A 71 -3.56 -11.38 -3.21
CA ILE A 71 -4.45 -12.48 -3.58
C ILE A 71 -3.69 -13.47 -4.46
N TYR A 72 -3.92 -14.76 -4.22
CA TYR A 72 -3.31 -15.87 -4.94
C TYR A 72 -4.36 -16.77 -5.61
N ASP A 73 -4.03 -17.24 -6.82
CA ASP A 73 -4.61 -18.43 -7.44
C ASP A 73 -3.63 -19.60 -7.27
N GLY A 74 -3.94 -20.52 -6.36
CA GLY A 74 -2.98 -21.51 -5.88
C GLY A 74 -1.74 -20.84 -5.26
N THR A 75 -0.59 -20.99 -5.90
CA THR A 75 0.68 -20.35 -5.50
C THR A 75 1.02 -19.11 -6.34
N THR A 76 0.18 -18.76 -7.31
CA THR A 76 0.43 -17.65 -8.24
C THR A 76 -0.14 -16.36 -7.65
N PRO A 77 0.66 -15.30 -7.45
CA PRO A 77 0.15 -14.01 -7.00
C PRO A 77 -0.57 -13.29 -8.17
N VAL A 78 -1.80 -12.84 -7.94
CA VAL A 78 -2.69 -12.31 -9.01
C VAL A 78 -3.24 -10.92 -8.74
N GLY A 79 -3.16 -10.44 -7.49
CA GLY A 79 -3.65 -9.10 -7.13
C GLY A 79 -3.04 -8.58 -5.84
N VAL A 80 -2.94 -7.26 -5.71
CA VAL A 80 -2.30 -6.59 -4.58
C VAL A 80 -3.04 -5.30 -4.17
N ILE A 81 -3.04 -5.00 -2.88
CA ILE A 81 -3.43 -3.70 -2.31
C ILE A 81 -2.51 -3.34 -1.15
N ARG A 82 -2.24 -2.04 -0.97
CA ARG A 82 -1.47 -1.48 0.14
C ARG A 82 -2.33 -0.54 0.97
N LEU A 83 -2.33 -0.74 2.30
CA LEU A 83 -2.90 0.19 3.28
C LEU A 83 -1.76 0.95 3.97
N VAL A 84 -1.73 2.26 3.77
CA VAL A 84 -0.81 3.17 4.47
C VAL A 84 -1.51 3.69 5.73
N PRO A 85 -0.93 3.55 6.95
CA PRO A 85 -1.50 4.16 8.15
C PRO A 85 -1.45 5.70 8.08
N PRO A 86 -2.10 6.42 9.01
CA PRO A 86 -1.84 7.84 9.25
C PRO A 86 -0.47 8.06 9.93
N PRO A 87 0.11 9.27 9.88
CA PRO A 87 -0.32 10.43 9.10
C PRO A 87 0.01 10.29 7.60
N GLN A 88 -0.60 11.14 6.77
CA GLN A 88 -0.27 11.29 5.35
C GLN A 88 0.57 12.57 5.14
N PRO A 89 1.45 12.64 4.12
CA PRO A 89 2.08 13.90 3.75
C PRO A 89 1.02 14.92 3.28
N PRO A 90 1.25 16.23 3.46
CA PRO A 90 0.35 17.27 2.97
C PRO A 90 0.02 17.10 1.48
N HIS A 91 -1.23 17.35 1.10
CA HIS A 91 -1.67 17.21 -0.30
C HIS A 91 -0.86 18.10 -1.27
N SER A 92 -0.39 19.27 -0.80
CA SER A 92 0.50 20.18 -1.54
C SER A 92 1.81 19.52 -1.99
N GLN A 93 2.39 18.65 -1.16
CA GLN A 93 3.63 17.93 -1.47
C GLN A 93 3.43 16.80 -2.47
N VAL A 94 2.22 16.24 -2.54
CA VAL A 94 1.89 15.16 -3.47
C VAL A 94 1.65 15.70 -4.88
N THR A 95 1.26 16.98 -5.03
CA THR A 95 0.96 17.60 -6.33
C THR A 95 2.03 18.56 -6.84
N ASN A 96 2.87 19.14 -5.97
CA ASN A 96 3.90 20.13 -6.36
C ASN A 96 5.29 19.65 -5.92
N SER A 97 6.20 19.40 -6.88
CA SER A 97 7.57 18.92 -6.62
C SER A 97 8.49 19.93 -5.91
N GLU A 98 8.02 21.14 -5.62
CA GLU A 98 8.82 22.18 -4.94
C GLU A 98 8.22 22.51 -3.57
N THR A 99 8.68 21.83 -2.52
CA THR A 99 8.36 22.20 -1.13
C THR A 99 9.64 22.34 -0.32
N ASN A 100 10.16 23.57 -0.26
CA ASN A 100 11.19 23.97 0.69
C ASN A 100 10.53 24.26 2.04
N GLY A 101 10.56 23.30 2.97
CA GLY A 101 10.31 23.54 4.39
C GLY A 101 8.88 23.31 4.93
N GLU A 102 8.01 22.58 4.21
CA GLU A 102 6.72 22.14 4.77
C GLU A 102 6.89 20.93 5.70
N ALA A 103 5.95 20.75 6.64
CA ALA A 103 5.92 19.59 7.54
C ALA A 103 5.87 18.29 6.74
N VAL A 104 6.66 17.27 7.16
CA VAL A 104 6.72 15.96 6.48
C VAL A 104 5.36 15.26 6.49
N TYR A 105 4.54 15.57 7.49
CA TYR A 105 3.22 14.99 7.68
C TYR A 105 2.17 16.05 8.02
N ASP A 106 0.96 15.80 7.55
CA ASP A 106 -0.21 16.60 7.89
C ASP A 106 -0.83 16.12 9.20
N TRP A 107 -0.66 16.95 10.23
CA TRP A 107 -1.24 16.74 11.56
C TRP A 107 -2.48 17.60 11.81
N ALA A 108 -2.82 18.50 10.89
CA ALA A 108 -3.93 19.42 11.04
C ALA A 108 -5.27 18.75 10.69
N HIS A 109 -5.25 17.80 9.77
CA HIS A 109 -6.44 17.06 9.34
C HIS A 109 -6.67 15.77 10.14
N GLU A 110 -7.91 15.30 10.10
CA GLU A 110 -8.31 14.03 10.70
C GLU A 110 -7.45 12.88 10.15
N PRO A 111 -6.86 12.02 11.00
CA PRO A 111 -6.10 10.86 10.56
C PRO A 111 -6.91 9.99 9.61
N CYS A 112 -6.31 9.61 8.49
CA CYS A 112 -6.91 8.66 7.55
C CYS A 112 -5.90 7.58 7.17
N ILE A 113 -6.42 6.36 6.99
CA ILE A 113 -5.70 5.31 6.28
C ILE A 113 -5.81 5.60 4.78
N LYS A 114 -4.78 5.26 4.00
CA LYS A 114 -4.80 5.43 2.54
C LYS A 114 -4.70 4.08 1.84
N LEU A 115 -5.66 3.78 0.97
CA LEU A 115 -5.58 2.60 0.10
C LEU A 115 -4.85 2.98 -1.19
N THR A 116 -3.78 2.26 -1.49
CA THR A 116 -2.85 2.55 -2.60
C THR A 116 -2.41 1.25 -3.28
N ARG A 117 -1.75 1.38 -4.44
CA ARG A 117 -1.18 0.24 -5.21
C ARG A 117 -2.18 -0.90 -5.45
N VAL A 118 -3.44 -0.55 -5.74
CA VAL A 118 -4.46 -1.54 -6.12
C VAL A 118 -4.14 -2.00 -7.55
N ALA A 119 -3.71 -3.25 -7.70
CA ALA A 119 -3.38 -3.82 -9.01
C ALA A 119 -3.85 -5.27 -9.11
N ILE A 120 -4.39 -5.63 -10.28
CA ILE A 120 -4.78 -6.99 -10.65
C ILE A 120 -4.09 -7.35 -11.96
N MET A 121 -3.48 -8.54 -12.01
CA MET A 121 -2.88 -9.11 -13.21
C MET A 121 -3.91 -9.13 -14.36
N PRO A 122 -3.56 -8.72 -15.59
CA PRO A 122 -4.49 -8.57 -16.71
C PRO A 122 -5.45 -9.74 -16.91
N GLU A 123 -4.93 -10.97 -16.84
CA GLU A 123 -5.64 -12.22 -17.06
C GLU A 123 -6.64 -12.59 -15.94
N TYR A 124 -6.60 -11.90 -14.80
CA TYR A 124 -7.53 -12.09 -13.67
C TYR A 124 -8.52 -10.92 -13.49
N ARG A 125 -8.53 -9.95 -14.41
CA ARG A 125 -9.47 -8.81 -14.37
C ARG A 125 -10.90 -9.24 -14.71
N GLY A 126 -11.88 -8.46 -14.27
CA GLY A 126 -13.31 -8.78 -14.44
C GLY A 126 -13.86 -9.84 -13.48
N LEU A 127 -13.02 -10.43 -12.62
CA LEU A 127 -13.41 -11.45 -11.63
C LEU A 127 -13.79 -10.87 -10.25
N GLY A 128 -13.85 -9.55 -10.10
CA GLY A 128 -14.17 -8.89 -8.83
C GLY A 128 -13.05 -8.88 -7.78
N LEU A 129 -11.83 -9.30 -8.12
CA LEU A 129 -10.71 -9.40 -7.18
C LEU A 129 -10.27 -8.06 -6.58
N GLY A 130 -10.33 -6.97 -7.34
CA GLY A 130 -10.01 -5.63 -6.84
C GLY A 130 -10.97 -5.19 -5.72
N ARG A 131 -12.27 -5.46 -5.89
CA ARG A 131 -13.27 -5.23 -4.83
C ARG A 131 -12.97 -6.08 -3.59
N ARG A 132 -12.66 -7.36 -3.79
CA ARG A 132 -12.32 -8.28 -2.70
C ARG A 132 -11.10 -7.80 -1.90
N LEU A 133 -10.06 -7.27 -2.56
CA LEU A 133 -8.89 -6.69 -1.89
C LEU A 133 -9.26 -5.49 -1.02
N VAL A 134 -10.05 -4.56 -1.56
CA VAL A 134 -10.54 -3.38 -0.83
C VAL A 134 -11.37 -3.80 0.39
N GLU A 135 -12.34 -4.69 0.20
CA GLU A 135 -13.16 -5.22 1.29
C GLU A 135 -12.29 -5.90 2.36
N THR A 136 -11.34 -6.74 1.96
CA THR A 136 -10.41 -7.41 2.89
C THR A 136 -9.61 -6.40 3.73
N ALA A 137 -9.07 -5.34 3.10
CA ALA A 137 -8.30 -4.33 3.80
C ALA A 137 -9.17 -3.50 4.76
N LEU A 138 -10.40 -3.15 4.35
CA LEU A 138 -11.34 -2.39 5.17
C LEU A 138 -11.89 -3.19 6.35
N GLU A 139 -12.25 -4.45 6.13
CA GLU A 139 -12.70 -5.37 7.18
C GLU A 139 -11.59 -5.61 8.21
N TRP A 140 -10.34 -5.77 7.74
CA TRP A 140 -9.19 -5.85 8.63
C TRP A 140 -9.05 -4.55 9.45
N ALA A 141 -9.04 -3.38 8.79
CA ALA A 141 -8.86 -2.10 9.47
C ALA A 141 -9.94 -1.83 10.52
N ALA A 142 -11.20 -2.19 10.24
CA ALA A 142 -12.33 -1.99 11.14
C ALA A 142 -12.18 -2.65 12.52
N VAL A 143 -11.36 -3.71 12.63
CA VAL A 143 -11.12 -4.43 13.89
C VAL A 143 -9.67 -4.33 14.40
N HIS A 144 -8.80 -3.59 13.68
CA HIS A 144 -7.38 -3.39 14.02
C HIS A 144 -7.01 -1.91 14.16
N ALA A 145 -7.92 -1.11 14.74
CA ALA A 145 -7.69 0.32 14.96
C ALA A 145 -6.48 0.58 15.88
N ALA A 146 -6.25 -0.28 16.86
CA ALA A 146 -5.12 -0.16 17.79
C ALA A 146 -3.76 -0.29 17.08
N GLU A 147 -3.63 -1.24 16.14
CA GLU A 147 -2.41 -1.39 15.33
C GLU A 147 -2.18 -0.19 14.42
N ILE A 148 -3.25 0.40 13.87
CA ILE A 148 -3.18 1.61 13.04
C ILE A 148 -2.73 2.82 13.89
N ASP A 149 -3.30 2.97 15.10
CA ASP A 149 -2.94 4.04 16.03
C ASP A 149 -1.49 3.90 16.54
N GLU A 150 -1.03 2.67 16.79
CA GLU A 150 0.37 2.41 17.16
C GLU A 150 1.33 2.79 16.02
N ALA A 151 1.00 2.42 14.78
CA ALA A 151 1.79 2.82 13.61
C ALA A 151 1.84 4.34 13.44
N ALA A 152 0.72 5.03 13.67
CA ALA A 152 0.67 6.50 13.65
C ALA A 152 1.53 7.12 14.77
N ALA A 153 1.46 6.55 15.97
CA ALA A 153 2.26 7.01 17.11
C ALA A 153 3.76 6.82 16.88
N LEU A 154 4.19 5.72 16.25
CA LEU A 154 5.61 5.48 15.93
C LEU A 154 6.19 6.58 15.04
N VAL A 155 5.40 7.09 14.11
CA VAL A 155 5.82 8.19 13.22
C VAL A 155 5.72 9.54 13.92
N ALA A 156 4.70 9.74 14.76
CA ALA A 156 4.53 10.95 15.55
C ALA A 156 5.67 11.21 16.54
N ARG A 157 6.32 10.15 17.07
CA ARG A 157 7.37 10.25 18.12
C ARG A 157 8.51 11.22 17.78
N ALA A 158 8.77 11.49 16.50
CA ALA A 158 9.80 12.43 16.08
C ALA A 158 9.36 13.90 16.15
N GLU A 159 8.04 14.18 16.13
CA GLU A 159 7.49 15.52 15.92
C GLU A 159 6.52 15.96 17.04
N ARG A 160 5.92 15.03 17.79
CA ARG A 160 4.93 15.35 18.85
C ARG A 160 4.80 14.25 19.92
N GLU A 161 4.25 14.64 21.08
CA GLU A 161 4.07 13.74 22.23
C GLU A 161 3.03 12.63 22.02
N SER A 162 1.98 12.87 21.23
CA SER A 162 0.90 11.91 20.97
C SER A 162 0.31 12.08 19.58
N ALA A 163 -0.10 11.00 18.91
CA ALA A 163 -0.83 11.06 17.63
C ALA A 163 -2.36 11.15 17.87
N PRO A 164 -3.14 11.74 16.95
CA PRO A 164 -4.59 11.67 17.05
C PRO A 164 -5.05 10.25 16.68
N LEU A 165 -6.10 9.76 17.32
CA LEU A 165 -6.63 8.42 17.04
C LEU A 165 -7.39 8.40 15.70
N TRP A 166 -7.22 7.32 14.96
CA TRP A 166 -7.96 7.07 13.74
C TRP A 166 -9.41 6.68 14.04
N LYS A 167 -10.36 7.36 13.37
CA LYS A 167 -11.81 7.19 13.60
C LYS A 167 -12.54 6.47 12.48
N GLY A 168 -11.80 5.78 11.61
CA GLY A 168 -12.38 5.06 10.46
C GLY A 168 -12.31 5.82 9.13
N LEU A 169 -11.69 7.01 9.08
CA LEU A 169 -11.57 7.77 7.83
C LEU A 169 -10.64 7.05 6.84
N VAL A 170 -11.11 6.87 5.60
CA VAL A 170 -10.37 6.21 4.53
C VAL A 170 -10.17 7.18 3.38
N LEU A 171 -8.92 7.37 2.98
CA LEU A 171 -8.54 8.12 1.80
C LEU A 171 -8.26 7.16 0.65
N VAL A 172 -8.92 7.41 -0.49
CA VAL A 172 -8.60 6.75 -1.76
C VAL A 172 -8.14 7.84 -2.71
N HIS A 173 -6.93 7.69 -3.24
CA HIS A 173 -6.41 8.59 -4.26
C HIS A 173 -6.34 7.84 -5.58
N ALA A 174 -7.09 8.30 -6.57
CA ALA A 174 -6.94 7.87 -7.95
C ALA A 174 -6.00 8.87 -8.63
N GLN A 175 -4.87 8.40 -9.14
CA GLN A 175 -3.95 9.22 -9.91
C GLN A 175 -4.29 9.04 -11.40
N VAL A 176 -4.53 10.16 -12.10
CA VAL A 176 -5.03 10.18 -13.49
C VAL A 176 -3.90 10.38 -14.51
N ASP A 177 -2.66 10.04 -14.16
CA ASP A 177 -1.51 10.23 -15.06
C ASP A 177 -1.41 9.16 -16.17
N VAL A 178 -2.35 8.21 -16.21
CA VAL A 178 -2.41 7.16 -17.24
C VAL A 178 -3.67 7.31 -18.11
N GLU A 179 -3.99 8.54 -18.52
CA GLU A 179 -4.79 8.74 -19.73
C GLU A 179 -3.85 8.70 -20.94
N ARG A 180 -3.54 7.49 -21.43
CA ARG A 180 -3.42 7.38 -22.89
C ARG A 180 -4.83 7.41 -23.44
N MET A 181 -5.24 8.61 -23.84
CA MET A 181 -6.23 8.84 -24.88
C MET A 181 -5.91 7.86 -26.03
N VAL A 182 -6.79 6.88 -26.24
CA VAL A 182 -6.81 6.08 -27.47
C VAL A 182 -7.80 6.73 -28.41
#